data_AF-A0AAX1UFM1-F1
#
_entry.id   AF-A0AAX1UFM1-F1
#
_cell.length_a   1.000
_cell.length_b   1.000
_cell.length_c   1.000
_cell.angle_alpha   90.00
_cell.angle_beta   90.00
_cell.angle_gamma   90.00
#
_symmetry.space_group_name_H-M   'P 1'
#
loop_
_entity.id
_entity.type
_entity.pdbx_description
1 polymer ?
#
loop_
_entity_poly.entity_id
_entity_poly.type
_entity_poly.pdbx_seq_one_letter_code
_entity_poly.pdbx_strand_id
1 'polypeptide(L)'
;MTYAAPFSRHEIASSSKTLGRVQDGAIMSGKSPGKFSAKREAMTYRAFFAARWSRFVRENFDSPEHAAMAFGVDGSTARKWWEGSHSPSGFVVGLAYQNFPTEAATTLRAQE
;
A
#
# COMPACT_ATOMS: atom_id res chain seq x y z
N MET A 1 -14.93 28.87 39.91
CA MET A 1 -15.20 27.67 39.10
C MET A 1 -14.51 26.50 39.77
N THR A 2 -15.31 25.50 40.14
CA THR A 2 -15.00 24.39 41.06
C THR A 2 -14.13 23.31 40.39
N TYR A 3 -13.21 22.71 41.16
CA TYR A 3 -12.30 21.61 40.79
C TYR A 3 -12.96 20.22 40.91
N ALA A 4 -12.24 19.19 40.42
CA ALA A 4 -12.35 17.72 40.64
C ALA A 4 -12.97 16.91 39.47
N ALA A 5 -12.49 15.73 39.07
CA ALA A 5 -11.31 14.90 39.37
C ALA A 5 -11.28 13.75 38.32
N PRO A 6 -10.13 13.08 38.09
CA PRO A 6 -9.93 12.02 37.10
C PRO A 6 -10.61 10.69 37.51
N PHE A 7 -11.20 10.00 36.54
CA PHE A 7 -11.85 8.71 36.80
C PHE A 7 -10.84 7.64 37.24
N SER A 8 -11.23 7.01 38.34
CA SER A 8 -10.46 6.10 39.18
C SER A 8 -10.07 4.78 38.51
N ARG A 9 -8.85 4.34 38.88
CA ARG A 9 -8.34 2.97 38.88
C ARG A 9 -9.35 2.01 39.53
N HIS A 10 -9.63 0.89 38.87
CA HIS A 10 -10.19 -0.30 39.52
C HIS A 10 -9.20 -1.44 39.32
N GLU A 11 -8.59 -1.83 40.43
CA GLU A 11 -7.78 -3.03 40.58
C GLU A 11 -8.71 -4.06 41.25
N ILE A 12 -8.87 -5.23 40.64
CA ILE A 12 -9.58 -6.36 41.25
C ILE A 12 -8.63 -7.54 41.24
N ALA A 13 -8.24 -7.98 42.43
CA ALA A 13 -7.31 -9.08 42.65
C ALA A 13 -7.95 -10.45 42.41
N SER A 14 -7.11 -11.37 41.91
CA SER A 14 -6.91 -12.77 42.33
C SER A 14 -8.13 -13.68 42.60
N SER A 15 -8.23 -14.80 41.87
CA SER A 15 -8.09 -16.16 42.48
C SER A 15 -8.11 -17.31 41.46
N SER A 16 -7.12 -18.20 41.61
CA SER A 16 -7.16 -19.68 41.56
C SER A 16 -7.56 -20.47 40.29
N LYS A 17 -6.51 -21.02 39.67
CA LYS A 17 -6.24 -22.46 39.39
C LYS A 17 -7.40 -23.40 38.99
N THR A 18 -7.29 -23.95 37.78
CA THR A 18 -7.86 -25.28 37.43
C THR A 18 -6.86 -26.09 36.61
N LEU A 19 -6.72 -27.36 36.98
CA LEU A 19 -5.78 -28.35 36.45
C LEU A 19 -6.20 -28.91 35.08
N GLY A 20 -5.22 -29.16 34.22
CA GLY A 20 -5.08 -30.38 33.43
C GLY A 20 -6.08 -30.65 32.29
N ARG A 21 -5.61 -30.47 31.05
CA ARG A 21 -5.91 -31.43 29.97
C ARG A 21 -4.76 -31.48 28.97
N VAL A 22 -4.02 -32.59 29.02
CA VAL A 22 -3.18 -33.05 27.91
C VAL A 22 -4.11 -33.52 26.79
N GLN A 23 -3.92 -33.00 25.59
CA GLN A 23 -4.40 -33.63 24.36
C GLN A 23 -3.38 -33.34 23.25
N ASP A 24 -2.55 -34.35 22.99
CA ASP A 24 -1.87 -34.54 21.72
C ASP A 24 -2.91 -34.58 20.59
N GLY A 25 -2.66 -33.82 19.53
CA GLY A 25 -3.57 -33.75 18.39
C GLY A 25 -3.02 -32.89 17.28
N ALA A 26 -2.42 -33.55 16.29
CA ALA A 26 -1.84 -33.00 15.08
C ALA A 26 -2.62 -31.81 14.47
N ILE A 27 -2.03 -30.61 14.54
CA ILE A 27 -2.34 -29.49 13.65
C ILE A 27 -1.25 -29.37 12.59
N MET A 28 -1.20 -30.35 11.68
CA MET A 28 -0.62 -30.11 10.36
C MET A 28 -1.63 -29.26 9.58
N SER A 29 -1.65 -27.97 9.90
CA SER A 29 -2.35 -26.92 9.18
C SER A 29 -1.84 -26.92 7.73
N GLY A 30 -2.63 -27.49 6.82
CA GLY A 30 -2.45 -27.36 5.38
C GLY A 30 -2.44 -25.88 4.99
N LYS A 31 -1.25 -25.29 4.92
CA LYS A 31 -1.05 -23.96 4.34
C LYS A 31 -1.17 -24.13 2.84
N SER A 32 -2.36 -23.88 2.28
CA SER A 32 -2.54 -23.77 0.84
C SER A 32 -1.55 -22.72 0.30
N PRO A 33 -0.54 -23.11 -0.50
CA PRO A 33 0.50 -22.18 -0.95
C PRO A 33 -0.03 -21.10 -1.91
N GLY A 34 -1.14 -21.37 -2.59
CA GLY A 34 -1.62 -20.55 -3.70
C GLY A 34 -2.10 -19.14 -3.35
N LYS A 35 -2.79 -18.95 -2.22
CA LYS A 35 -3.38 -17.63 -1.88
C LYS A 35 -2.35 -16.62 -1.38
N PHE A 36 -1.35 -17.09 -0.64
CA PHE A 36 -0.28 -16.23 -0.11
C PHE A 36 0.77 -15.89 -1.18
N SER A 37 1.03 -16.79 -2.13
CA SER A 37 1.93 -16.52 -3.26
C SER A 37 1.37 -15.44 -4.18
N ALA A 38 0.14 -15.59 -4.67
CA ALA A 38 -0.48 -14.62 -5.58
C ALA A 38 -0.60 -13.21 -4.95
N LYS A 39 -0.90 -13.12 -3.65
CA LYS A 39 -0.93 -11.83 -2.93
C LYS A 39 0.47 -11.18 -2.85
N ARG A 40 1.52 -11.99 -2.66
CA ARG A 40 2.91 -11.51 -2.61
C ARG A 40 3.35 -11.04 -3.99
N GLU A 41 3.10 -11.82 -5.03
CA GLU A 41 3.38 -11.48 -6.43
C GLU A 41 2.67 -10.17 -6.84
N ALA A 42 1.39 -10.00 -6.48
CA ALA A 42 0.65 -8.77 -6.72
C ALA A 42 1.25 -7.56 -5.97
N MET A 43 1.72 -7.74 -4.73
CA MET A 43 2.42 -6.66 -4.01
C MET A 43 3.75 -6.30 -4.68
N THR A 44 4.51 -7.28 -5.14
CA THR A 44 5.77 -7.06 -5.88
C THR A 44 5.49 -6.32 -7.18
N TYR A 45 4.46 -6.71 -7.92
CA TYR A 45 4.07 -6.04 -9.16
C TYR A 45 3.62 -4.60 -8.92
N ARG A 46 2.83 -4.33 -7.88
CA ARG A 46 2.43 -2.96 -7.52
C ARG A 46 3.63 -2.08 -7.18
N ALA A 47 4.59 -2.59 -6.42
CA ALA A 47 5.81 -1.86 -6.10
C ALA A 47 6.66 -1.59 -7.35
N PHE A 48 6.83 -2.60 -8.22
CA PHE A 48 7.52 -2.47 -9.50
C PHE A 48 6.86 -1.40 -10.38
N PHE A 49 5.53 -1.45 -10.50
CA PHE A 49 4.78 -0.49 -11.29
C PHE A 49 4.87 0.93 -10.71
N ALA A 50 4.83 1.09 -9.38
CA ALA A 50 5.02 2.38 -8.73
C ALA A 50 6.39 3.00 -9.05
N ALA A 51 7.46 2.19 -9.07
CA ALA A 51 8.80 2.66 -9.44
C ALA A 51 8.88 3.11 -10.91
N ARG A 52 8.24 2.36 -11.83
CA ARG A 52 8.20 2.75 -13.25
C ARG A 52 7.34 3.97 -13.50
N TRP A 53 6.23 4.10 -12.78
CA TRP A 53 5.42 5.30 -12.83
C TRP A 53 6.20 6.52 -12.33
N SER A 54 6.91 6.41 -11.20
CA SER A 54 7.80 7.47 -10.71
C SER A 54 8.81 7.89 -11.78
N ARG A 55 9.43 6.92 -12.45
CA ARG A 55 10.36 7.18 -13.55
C ARG A 55 9.68 7.94 -14.69
N PHE A 56 8.51 7.49 -15.15
CA PHE A 56 7.74 8.18 -16.19
C PHE A 56 7.46 9.63 -15.79
N VAL A 57 6.98 9.87 -14.56
CA VAL A 57 6.67 11.22 -14.11
C VAL A 57 7.93 12.10 -14.06
N ARG A 58 9.05 11.57 -13.58
CA ARG A 58 10.32 12.32 -13.48
C ARG A 58 10.99 12.60 -14.82
N GLU A 59 10.76 11.76 -15.82
CA GLU A 59 11.31 11.93 -17.17
C GLU A 59 10.46 12.89 -18.02
N ASN A 60 9.16 13.02 -17.74
CA ASN A 60 8.22 13.78 -18.55
C ASN A 60 7.79 15.13 -17.94
N PHE A 61 8.02 15.34 -16.63
CA PHE A 61 7.61 16.56 -15.94
C PHE A 61 8.76 17.10 -15.07
N ASP A 62 8.87 18.42 -15.00
CA ASP A 62 9.94 19.09 -14.23
C ASP A 62 9.71 19.07 -12.71
N SER A 63 8.47 18.95 -12.27
CA SER A 63 8.09 18.95 -10.86
C SER A 63 6.84 18.10 -10.59
N PRO A 64 6.64 17.63 -9.34
CA PRO A 64 5.41 16.95 -8.97
C PRO A 64 4.18 17.84 -9.13
N GLU A 65 4.30 19.16 -8.94
CA GLU A 65 3.20 20.10 -9.15
C GLU A 65 2.82 20.20 -10.64
N HIS A 66 3.80 20.14 -11.56
CA HIS A 66 3.54 20.09 -13.00
C HIS A 66 2.77 18.82 -13.37
N ALA A 67 3.18 17.66 -12.85
CA ALA A 67 2.44 16.41 -13.04
C ALA A 67 1.02 16.48 -12.44
N ALA A 68 0.85 17.11 -11.28
CA ALA A 68 -0.46 17.30 -10.64
C ALA A 68 -1.42 18.07 -11.55
N MET A 69 -0.95 19.18 -12.15
CA MET A 69 -1.73 19.97 -13.10
C MET A 69 -2.06 19.18 -14.37
N ALA A 70 -1.10 18.45 -14.92
CA ALA A 70 -1.29 17.67 -16.16
C ALA A 70 -2.33 16.54 -16.00
N PHE A 71 -2.38 15.90 -14.83
CA PHE A 71 -3.30 14.80 -14.55
C PHE A 71 -4.55 15.21 -13.74
N GLY A 72 -4.67 16.48 -13.35
CA GLY A 72 -5.80 16.98 -12.56
C GLY A 72 -5.91 16.34 -11.17
N VAL A 73 -4.78 16.04 -10.52
CA VAL A 73 -4.72 15.42 -9.19
C VAL A 73 -4.17 16.36 -8.13
N ASP A 74 -4.34 16.00 -6.87
CA ASP A 74 -3.77 16.75 -5.75
C ASP A 74 -2.23 16.66 -5.72
N GLY A 75 -1.57 17.75 -5.31
CA GLY A 75 -0.11 17.83 -5.23
C GLY A 75 0.52 16.78 -4.30
N SER A 76 -0.19 16.36 -3.23
CA SER A 76 0.30 15.27 -2.37
C SER A 76 0.30 13.92 -3.07
N THR A 77 -0.63 13.69 -3.99
CA THR A 77 -0.70 12.46 -4.79
C THR A 77 0.42 12.45 -5.82
N ALA A 78 0.64 13.57 -6.51
CA ALA A 78 1.75 13.69 -7.44
C ALA A 78 3.12 13.56 -6.75
N ARG A 79 3.29 14.07 -5.53
CA ARG A 79 4.51 13.86 -4.73
C ARG A 79 4.76 12.39 -4.41
N LYS A 80 3.71 11.65 -4.03
CA LYS A 80 3.82 10.19 -3.79
C LYS A 80 4.18 9.41 -5.06
N TRP A 81 3.70 9.86 -6.21
CA TRP A 81 4.11 9.29 -7.51
C TRP A 81 5.57 9.60 -7.81
N TRP A 82 6.00 10.83 -7.56
CA TRP A 82 7.38 11.27 -7.74
C TRP A 82 8.36 10.43 -6.91
N GLU A 83 8.04 10.18 -5.64
CA GLU A 83 8.83 9.32 -4.75
C GLU A 83 8.74 7.83 -5.09
N GLY A 84 7.77 7.41 -5.90
CA GLY A 84 7.53 5.99 -6.22
C GLY A 84 6.86 5.19 -5.10
N SER A 85 6.30 5.88 -4.10
CA SER A 85 5.60 5.25 -2.98
C SER A 85 4.23 4.70 -3.38
N HIS A 86 3.58 5.29 -4.39
CA HIS A 86 2.23 4.90 -4.82
C HIS A 86 2.12 4.81 -6.33
N SER A 87 1.31 3.86 -6.78
CA SER A 87 0.89 3.74 -8.18
C SER A 87 -0.31 4.65 -8.47
N PRO A 88 -0.47 5.10 -9.73
CA PRO A 88 -1.66 5.82 -10.19
C PRO A 88 -2.87 4.89 -10.27
N SER A 89 -4.07 5.47 -10.40
CA SER A 89 -5.27 4.74 -10.77
C SER A 89 -5.28 4.42 -12.27
N GLY A 90 -6.05 3.41 -12.68
CA GLY A 90 -6.15 3.02 -14.10
C GLY A 90 -6.60 4.15 -15.03
N PHE A 91 -7.44 5.08 -14.55
CA PHE A 91 -7.84 6.26 -15.33
C PHE A 91 -6.65 7.16 -15.67
N VAL A 92 -5.79 7.43 -14.70
CA VAL A 92 -4.58 8.26 -14.89
C VAL A 92 -3.60 7.56 -15.83
N VAL A 93 -3.48 6.23 -15.75
CA VAL A 93 -2.67 5.46 -16.71
C VAL A 93 -3.23 5.60 -18.12
N GLY A 94 -4.55 5.50 -18.30
CA GLY A 94 -5.21 5.72 -19.59
C GLY A 94 -4.95 7.13 -20.14
N LEU A 95 -5.03 8.15 -19.27
CA LEU A 95 -4.73 9.54 -19.64
C LEU A 95 -3.26 9.72 -20.04
N ALA A 96 -2.33 9.03 -19.38
CA ALA A 96 -0.92 9.03 -19.77
C ALA A 96 -0.71 8.40 -21.16
N TYR A 97 -1.37 7.28 -21.48
CA TYR A 97 -1.31 6.70 -22.83
C TYR A 97 -1.98 7.57 -23.90
N GLN A 98 -2.98 8.38 -23.53
CA GLN A 98 -3.63 9.30 -24.45
C GLN A 98 -2.76 10.52 -24.76
N ASN A 99 -2.13 11.11 -23.73
CA ASN A 99 -1.37 12.36 -23.85
C ASN A 99 0.10 12.14 -24.23
N PHE A 100 0.69 11.01 -23.80
CA PHE A 100 2.11 10.67 -23.95
C PHE A 100 2.27 9.23 -24.43
N PRO A 101 1.76 8.88 -25.63
CA PRO A 101 1.65 7.49 -26.07
C PRO A 101 3.01 6.78 -26.17
N THR A 102 4.04 7.47 -26.65
CA THR A 102 5.37 6.91 -26.87
C THR A 102 6.12 6.69 -25.55
N GLU A 103 6.05 7.67 -24.66
CA GLU A 103 6.73 7.71 -23.39
C GLU A 103 6.06 6.74 -22.41
N ALA A 104 4.73 6.68 -22.39
CA ALA A 104 3.98 5.69 -21.64
C ALA A 104 4.28 4.27 -22.14
N ALA A 105 4.32 4.05 -23.45
CA ALA A 105 4.65 2.72 -24.01
C ALA A 105 6.08 2.28 -23.68
N THR A 106 7.03 3.21 -23.65
CA THR A 106 8.44 2.92 -23.34
C THR A 106 8.62 2.65 -21.85
N THR A 107 8.09 3.53 -21.00
CA THR A 107 8.40 3.51 -19.57
C THR A 107 7.45 2.62 -18.77
N LEU A 108 6.21 2.39 -19.18
CA LEU A 108 5.21 1.64 -18.40
C LEU A 108 4.99 0.18 -18.85
N ARG A 109 5.55 -0.25 -19.98
CA ARG A 109 5.43 -1.65 -20.44
C ARG A 109 6.00 -2.63 -19.42
N ALA A 110 5.25 -3.68 -19.06
CA ALA A 110 5.83 -4.82 -18.37
C ALA A 110 6.91 -5.45 -19.28
N GLN A 111 8.11 -5.65 -18.77
CA GLN A 111 9.09 -6.48 -19.47
C GLN A 111 8.75 -7.95 -19.19
N GLU A 112 8.87 -8.77 -20.22
CA GLU A 112 8.71 -10.23 -20.16
C GLU A 112 9.73 -10.90 -19.24
#